data_AF-A0A836TRX1-F1
#
_entry.id   AF-A0A836TRX1-F1
#
_cell.length_a   1.000
_cell.length_b   1.000
_cell.length_c   1.000
_cell.angle_alpha   90.00
_cell.angle_beta   90.00
_cell.angle_gamma   90.00
#
_symmetry.space_group_name_H-M   'P 1'
#
loop_
_entity.id
_entity.type
_entity.pdbx_description
1 polymer ?
#
loop_
_entity_poly.entity_id
_entity_poly.type
_entity_poly.pdbx_seq_one_letter_code
_entity_poly.pdbx_strand_id
1 'polypeptide(L)'
;MATFSNEIGRLVMSAGLLVIGAGFLTNGCSFGGSISGERMARIKASPYYENDAFYNEERQAPLGLTWSFLDAQFFGDEVREPPSEIPVVNIDP
;
A
#
# COMPACT_ATOMS: atom_id res chain seq x y z
N MET A 1 23.14 -24.54 -31.72
CA MET A 1 23.08 -24.89 -30.27
C MET A 1 23.04 -23.67 -29.35
N ALA A 2 23.56 -22.49 -29.76
CA ALA A 2 23.56 -21.28 -28.91
C ALA A 2 22.20 -20.56 -28.77
N THR A 3 21.32 -20.62 -29.77
CA THR A 3 20.02 -19.92 -29.77
C THR A 3 19.02 -20.49 -28.76
N PHE A 4 19.00 -21.82 -28.61
CA PHE A 4 18.08 -22.53 -27.71
C PHE A 4 18.36 -22.24 -26.22
N SER A 5 19.64 -22.08 -25.86
CA SER A 5 20.04 -21.73 -24.49
C SER A 5 19.58 -20.31 -24.09
N ASN A 6 19.58 -19.37 -25.05
CA ASN A 6 19.15 -18.00 -24.81
C ASN A 6 17.62 -17.89 -24.67
N GLU A 7 16.87 -18.72 -25.40
CA GLU A 7 15.40 -18.78 -25.27
C GLU A 7 14.97 -19.36 -23.93
N ILE A 8 15.62 -20.42 -23.45
CA ILE A 8 15.38 -20.97 -22.11
C ILE A 8 15.72 -19.92 -21.04
N GLY A 9 16.86 -19.24 -21.16
CA GLY A 9 17.25 -18.18 -20.22
C GLY A 9 16.23 -17.04 -20.15
N ARG A 10 15.72 -16.60 -21.31
CA ARG A 10 14.66 -15.58 -21.39
C ARG A 10 13.35 -16.07 -20.77
N LEU A 11 12.96 -17.32 -21.04
CA LEU A 11 11.75 -17.91 -20.49
C LEU A 11 11.80 -17.98 -18.96
N VAL A 12 12.91 -18.45 -18.40
CA VAL A 12 13.14 -18.53 -16.94
C VAL A 12 13.11 -17.14 -16.30
N MET A 13 13.77 -16.15 -16.91
CA MET A 13 13.73 -14.76 -16.45
C MET A 13 12.30 -14.19 -16.47
N SER A 14 11.56 -14.38 -17.56
CA SER A 14 10.18 -13.90 -17.66
C SER A 14 9.25 -14.60 -16.67
N ALA A 15 9.40 -15.90 -16.47
CA ALA A 15 8.63 -16.64 -15.48
C ALA A 15 8.94 -16.18 -14.05
N GLY A 16 10.22 -15.93 -13.74
CA GLY A 16 10.64 -15.38 -12.46
C GLY A 16 10.03 -14.01 -12.16
N LEU A 17 10.07 -13.09 -13.13
CA LEU A 17 9.43 -11.77 -13.01
C LEU A 17 7.92 -11.87 -12.80
N LEU A 18 7.25 -12.81 -13.50
CA LEU A 18 5.81 -13.01 -13.39
C LEU A 18 5.42 -13.57 -12.02
N VAL A 19 6.21 -14.51 -11.48
CA VAL A 19 6.01 -15.05 -10.12
C VAL A 19 6.24 -13.97 -9.06
N ILE A 20 7.29 -13.17 -9.18
CA ILE A 20 7.58 -12.07 -8.24
C ILE A 20 6.47 -11.02 -8.31
N GLY A 21 6.06 -10.61 -9.52
CA GLY A 21 4.98 -9.65 -9.73
C GLY A 21 3.64 -10.14 -9.18
N ALA A 22 3.27 -11.40 -9.47
CA ALA A 22 2.06 -12.00 -8.93
C ALA A 22 2.11 -12.13 -7.40
N GLY A 23 3.26 -12.49 -6.84
CA GLY A 23 3.48 -12.53 -5.39
C GLY A 23 3.27 -11.16 -4.73
N PHE A 24 3.81 -10.10 -5.34
CA PHE A 24 3.64 -8.73 -4.87
C PHE A 24 2.21 -8.20 -5.06
N LEU A 25 1.47 -8.63 -6.09
CA LEU A 25 0.08 -8.21 -6.28
C LEU A 25 -0.90 -8.96 -5.35
N THR A 26 -0.61 -10.21 -5.01
CA THR A 26 -1.48 -11.05 -4.15
C THR A 26 -1.18 -10.90 -2.66
N ASN A 27 0.08 -10.61 -2.30
CA ASN A 27 0.54 -10.38 -0.93
C ASN A 27 0.95 -8.92 -0.71
N GLY A 28 0.71 -8.06 -1.70
CA GLY A 28 0.96 -6.63 -1.64
C GLY A 28 0.36 -6.09 -0.38
N CYS A 29 1.26 -5.60 0.46
CA CYS A 29 1.01 -5.26 1.85
C CYS A 29 -0.31 -4.49 1.95
N SER A 30 -1.31 -5.06 2.64
CA SER A 30 -2.10 -4.16 3.47
C SER A 30 -1.06 -3.51 4.36
N PHE A 31 -0.80 -2.21 4.17
CA PHE A 31 0.14 -1.45 4.99
C PHE A 31 -0.47 -1.36 6.40
N GLY A 32 -0.38 -2.45 7.16
CA GLY A 32 -1.06 -2.65 8.43
C GLY A 32 -1.23 -4.12 8.79
N GLY A 33 -1.06 -4.46 10.08
CA GLY A 33 -1.32 -5.81 10.59
C GLY A 33 -2.80 -6.20 10.49
N SER A 34 -3.07 -7.51 10.55
CA SER A 34 -4.43 -8.07 10.54
C SER A 34 -5.30 -7.44 11.61
N ILE A 35 -6.47 -6.95 11.20
CA ILE A 35 -7.44 -6.36 12.13
C ILE A 35 -8.10 -7.50 12.92
N SER A 36 -7.95 -7.49 14.25
CA SER A 36 -8.53 -8.52 15.13
C SER A 36 -8.88 -7.95 16.52
N GLY A 37 -9.60 -8.74 17.31
CA GLY A 37 -9.95 -8.43 18.70
C GLY A 37 -10.70 -7.10 18.87
N GLU A 38 -10.30 -6.31 19.86
CA GLU A 38 -10.93 -5.02 20.18
C GLU A 38 -10.88 -4.03 19.01
N ARG A 39 -9.83 -4.07 18.19
CA ARG A 39 -9.73 -3.20 17.00
C ARG A 39 -10.85 -3.51 16.02
N MET A 40 -11.13 -4.80 15.80
CA MET A 40 -12.25 -5.24 14.96
C MET A 40 -13.59 -4.82 15.56
N ALA A 41 -13.77 -4.96 16.88
CA ALA A 41 -15.00 -4.57 17.56
C ALA A 41 -15.30 -3.07 17.39
N ARG A 42 -14.29 -2.21 17.53
CA ARG A 42 -14.42 -0.76 17.29
C ARG A 42 -14.78 -0.43 15.85
N ILE A 43 -14.15 -1.10 14.89
CA ILE A 43 -14.42 -0.88 13.47
C ILE A 43 -15.86 -1.27 13.13
N LYS A 44 -16.35 -2.43 13.59
CA LYS A 44 -17.72 -2.88 13.34
C LYS A 44 -18.80 -2.02 14.03
N ALA A 45 -18.44 -1.32 15.11
CA ALA A 45 -19.34 -0.40 15.80
C ALA A 45 -19.40 0.99 15.11
N SER A 46 -18.51 1.27 14.15
CA SER A 46 -18.49 2.52 13.41
C SER A 46 -19.67 2.61 12.44
N PRO A 47 -20.29 3.79 12.25
CA PRO A 47 -21.27 4.02 11.20
C PRO A 47 -20.68 3.86 9.78
N TYR A 48 -19.35 3.86 9.64
CA TYR A 48 -18.68 3.71 8.34
C TYR A 48 -18.27 2.28 8.00
N TYR A 49 -18.71 1.29 8.79
CA TYR A 49 -18.53 -0.12 8.45
C TYR A 49 -19.78 -0.66 7.74
N GLU A 50 -19.65 -0.91 6.44
CA GLU A 50 -20.73 -1.37 5.57
C GLU A 50 -20.23 -2.51 4.68
N ASN A 51 -21.10 -3.48 4.37
CA ASN A 51 -20.77 -4.59 3.46
C ASN A 51 -19.44 -5.31 3.79
N ASP A 52 -19.20 -5.56 5.08
CA ASP A 52 -17.98 -6.18 5.62
C ASP A 52 -16.67 -5.42 5.34
N ALA A 53 -16.76 -4.11 5.09
CA ALA A 53 -15.60 -3.23 4.88
C ALA A 53 -15.77 -1.90 5.62
N PHE A 54 -14.65 -1.31 6.02
CA PHE A 54 -14.62 0.04 6.58
C PHE A 54 -14.35 1.06 5.48
N TYR A 55 -15.13 2.13 5.46
CA TYR A 55 -14.95 3.25 4.54
C TYR A 55 -14.65 4.53 5.33
N ASN A 56 -13.89 5.46 4.74
CA ASN A 56 -13.79 6.81 5.27
C ASN A 56 -14.99 7.64 4.80
N GLU A 57 -15.39 8.65 5.57
CA GLU A 57 -16.44 9.63 5.17
C GLU A 57 -16.15 10.24 3.81
N GLU A 58 -14.94 10.74 3.65
CA GLU A 58 -14.40 11.10 2.35
C GLU A 58 -13.83 9.83 1.72
N ARG A 59 -14.47 9.37 0.64
CA ARG A 59 -13.93 8.24 -0.13
C ARG A 59 -12.50 8.57 -0.51
N GLN A 60 -11.58 7.65 -0.20
CA GLN A 60 -10.22 7.74 -0.70
C GLN A 60 -10.28 7.97 -2.21
N ALA A 61 -9.52 8.96 -2.69
CA ALA A 61 -9.37 9.18 -4.12
C ALA A 61 -9.00 7.83 -4.76
N PRO A 62 -9.55 7.49 -5.93
CA PRO A 62 -9.19 6.26 -6.60
C PRO A 62 -7.66 6.22 -6.74
N LEU A 63 -7.04 5.23 -6.09
CA LEU A 63 -5.61 4.99 -6.19
C LEU A 63 -5.32 4.58 -7.64
N GLY A 64 -5.01 5.55 -8.48
CA GLY A 64 -4.39 5.30 -9.75
C GLY A 64 -2.95 4.91 -9.51
N LEU A 65 -2.57 3.68 -9.82
CA LEU A 65 -1.16 3.29 -10.00
C LEU A 65 -0.63 3.96 -11.27
N THR A 66 -0.52 5.28 -11.25
CA THR A 66 0.04 6.08 -12.34
C THR A 66 1.55 6.18 -12.16
N TRP A 67 2.25 6.45 -13.26
CA TRP A 67 3.67 6.77 -13.20
C TRP A 67 3.96 7.99 -12.31
N SER A 68 3.06 8.97 -12.30
CA SER A 68 3.16 10.12 -11.40
C SER A 68 3.04 9.74 -9.92
N PHE A 69 2.20 8.76 -9.57
CA PHE A 69 2.10 8.25 -8.21
C PHE A 69 3.39 7.55 -7.78
N LEU A 70 3.93 6.68 -8.64
CA LEU A 70 5.19 5.98 -8.34
C LEU A 70 6.36 6.96 -8.18
N ASP A 71 6.45 7.96 -9.06
CA ASP A 71 7.47 8.99 -9.01
C ASP A 71 7.37 9.80 -7.71
N ALA A 72 6.18 10.31 -7.37
CA ALA A 72 5.95 11.02 -6.11
C ALA A 72 6.26 10.15 -4.88
N GLN A 73 5.84 8.88 -4.89
CA GLN A 73 5.98 7.96 -3.75
C GLN A 73 7.42 7.60 -3.42
N PHE A 74 8.31 7.51 -4.42
CA PHE A 74 9.71 7.07 -4.24
C PHE A 74 10.73 8.19 -4.42
N PHE A 75 10.39 9.24 -5.15
CA PHE A 75 11.31 10.31 -5.55
C PHE A 75 10.74 11.72 -5.35
N GLY A 76 9.53 11.86 -4.79
CA GLY A 76 8.94 13.14 -4.47
C GLY A 76 9.58 13.82 -3.24
N ASP A 77 9.43 15.14 -3.15
CA ASP A 77 9.93 15.96 -2.05
C ASP A 77 9.02 15.93 -0.81
N GLU A 78 8.27 14.84 -0.62
CA GLU A 78 7.32 14.71 0.49
C GLU A 78 8.06 14.62 1.83
N VAL A 79 7.98 15.70 2.62
CA VAL A 79 8.62 15.79 3.94
C VAL A 79 7.73 15.12 4.99
N ARG A 80 8.14 13.95 5.50
CA ARG A 80 7.42 13.20 6.55
C ARG A 80 7.66 13.73 7.96
N GLU A 81 8.77 14.42 8.16
CA GLU A 81 9.14 15.01 9.45
C GLU A 81 9.11 16.52 9.33
N PRO A 82 8.29 17.23 10.13
CA PRO A 82 8.21 18.67 10.04
C PRO A 82 9.60 19.30 10.26
N PRO A 83 9.95 20.38 9.54
CA PRO A 83 11.27 21.01 9.63
C PRO A 83 11.53 21.68 10.98
N SER A 84 10.52 21.76 11.84
CA SER A 84 10.60 22.28 13.20
C SER A 84 9.61 21.54 14.11
N GLU A 85 9.85 21.64 15.42
CA GLU A 85 8.94 21.11 16.44
C GLU A 85 7.55 21.75 16.31
N ILE A 86 6.50 20.92 16.38
CA ILE A 86 5.11 21.39 16.42
C ILE A 86 4.79 21.73 17.88
N PRO A 87 4.40 22.97 18.21
CA PRO A 87 4.12 23.37 19.59
C PRO A 87 2.90 22.61 20.13
N VAL A 88 3.07 21.96 21.27
CA VAL A 88 1.98 21.31 22.00
C VAL A 88 1.38 22.32 22.96
N VAL A 89 0.10 22.64 22.79
CA VAL A 89 -0.64 23.55 23.69
C VAL A 89 -1.46 22.72 24.67
N ASN A 90 -1.31 23.00 25.96
CA ASN A 90 -2.18 22.41 26.98
C ASN A 90 -3.56 23.07 26.89
N ILE A 91 -4.60 22.24 26.82
CA ILE A 91 -5.99 22.70 26.88
C ILE A 91 -6.41 22.63 28.36
N ASP A 92 -6.83 23.76 28.92
CA ASP A 92 -7.42 23.77 30.26
C ASP A 92 -8.71 22.91 30.28
N PRO A 93 -8.96 22.15 31.37
CA PRO A 93 -10.07 21.19 31.45
C PRO A 93 -11.46 21.83 31.40
#